data_AF-A0A2V7Z4J8-F1
#
_entry.id   AF-A0A2V7Z4J8-F1
#
_cell.length_a   1.000
_cell.length_b   1.000
_cell.length_c   1.000
_cell.angle_alpha   90.00
_cell.angle_beta   90.00
_cell.angle_gamma   90.00
#
_symmetry.space_group_name_H-M   'P 1'
#
loop_
_entity.id
_entity.type
_entity.pdbx_description
1 polymer ?
#
loop_
_entity_poly.entity_id
_entity_poly.type
_entity_poly.pdbx_seq_one_letter_code
_entity_poly.pdbx_strand_id
1 'polypeptide(L)'
;MFMRAKLVPRRVRTEARFRGADPWNGNVEADLSIEAYYFVPEHVREIPCPCPWGDAAAYALRSSVDGAERFLPDALSHLWKTGKVAAEGLPGLLREMEPDLAQADFQPVLGVPPGRRVTAVLVLLLISVVGVLLTWPKGGGSFHWLALLCGAALAGGTLGALLTFPPYCALWGRRYRQIAWASGRLSGRPRLRPTPEAPM
;
A
#
# COMPACT_ATOMS: atom_id res chain seq x y z
N MET A 1 9.10 13.32 23.07
CA MET A 1 7.81 13.55 22.40
C MET A 1 8.07 13.66 20.91
N PHE A 2 8.00 12.55 20.16
CA PHE A 2 8.19 12.60 18.70
C PHE A 2 6.91 13.18 18.09
N MET A 3 6.91 14.47 17.74
CA MET A 3 5.85 15.01 16.89
C MET A 3 5.86 14.21 15.59
N ARG A 4 4.81 13.41 15.35
CA ARG A 4 4.54 12.85 14.04
C ARG A 4 4.29 14.03 13.11
N ALA A 5 5.30 14.39 12.33
CA ALA A 5 5.15 15.44 11.33
C ALA A 5 4.04 15.03 10.37
N LYS A 6 3.01 15.88 10.24
CA LYS A 6 1.92 15.67 9.30
C LYS A 6 2.50 15.62 7.89
N LEU A 7 2.26 14.52 7.19
CA LEU A 7 2.68 14.37 5.79
C LEU A 7 1.58 14.91 4.87
N VAL A 8 1.99 15.68 3.88
CA VAL A 8 1.10 16.25 2.86
C VAL A 8 1.60 15.85 1.46
N PRO A 9 0.71 15.51 0.53
CA PRO A 9 1.10 15.24 -0.84
C PRO A 9 1.54 16.55 -1.51
N ARG A 10 2.71 16.55 -2.12
CA ARG A 10 3.22 17.67 -2.93
C ARG A 10 3.56 17.17 -4.32
N ARG A 11 3.02 17.84 -5.33
CA ARG A 11 3.27 17.52 -6.74
C ARG A 11 4.73 17.80 -7.07
N VAL A 12 5.39 16.81 -7.67
CA VAL A 12 6.82 16.84 -7.99
C VAL A 12 6.99 17.08 -9.48
N ARG A 13 6.28 16.30 -10.31
CA ARG A 13 6.39 16.34 -11.77
C ARG A 13 5.14 15.78 -12.45
N THR A 14 4.95 16.16 -13.69
CA THR A 14 4.02 15.51 -14.61
C THR A 14 4.75 14.36 -15.31
N GLU A 15 4.25 13.14 -15.15
CA GLU A 15 4.82 11.92 -15.76
C GLU A 15 4.37 11.72 -17.21
N ALA A 16 3.10 12.01 -17.49
CA ALA A 16 2.52 11.82 -18.82
C ALA A 16 1.40 12.83 -19.07
N ARG A 17 1.18 13.13 -20.36
CA ARG A 17 0.03 13.90 -20.86
C ARG A 17 -0.53 13.18 -22.06
N PHE A 18 -1.84 13.06 -22.13
CA PHE A 18 -2.54 12.36 -23.20
C PHE A 18 -3.92 12.98 -23.42
N ARG A 19 -4.51 12.70 -24.58
CA ARG A 19 -5.92 13.01 -24.84
C ARG A 19 -6.77 11.77 -24.68
N GLY A 20 -7.94 11.94 -24.09
CA GLY A 20 -8.93 10.88 -24.04
C GLY A 20 -10.23 11.34 -23.39
N ALA A 21 -11.20 10.42 -23.36
CA ALA A 21 -12.48 10.66 -22.72
C ALA A 21 -12.32 10.81 -21.19
N ASP A 22 -12.87 11.90 -20.63
CA ASP A 22 -12.92 12.14 -19.20
C ASP A 22 -14.19 11.51 -18.58
N PRO A 23 -14.07 10.39 -17.86
CA PRO A 23 -15.22 9.65 -17.34
C PRO A 23 -15.96 10.36 -16.19
N TRP A 24 -15.40 11.44 -15.65
CA TRP A 24 -16.04 12.25 -14.61
C TRP A 24 -16.79 13.44 -15.17
N ASN A 25 -16.41 13.92 -16.35
CA ASN A 25 -17.02 15.07 -17.01
C ASN A 25 -17.86 14.65 -18.23
N GLY A 26 -18.63 13.56 -18.10
CA GLY A 26 -19.55 13.11 -19.14
C GLY A 26 -18.89 12.44 -20.35
N ASN A 27 -17.68 11.90 -20.20
CA ASN A 27 -16.86 11.33 -21.27
C ASN A 27 -16.50 12.35 -22.37
N VAL A 28 -16.41 13.63 -22.03
CA VAL A 28 -15.92 14.66 -22.95
C VAL A 28 -14.43 14.42 -23.22
N GLU A 29 -14.02 14.56 -24.48
CA GLU A 29 -12.63 14.48 -24.89
C GLU A 29 -11.82 15.62 -24.24
N ALA A 30 -10.82 15.28 -23.45
CA ALA A 30 -10.05 16.23 -22.65
C ALA A 30 -8.55 15.94 -22.66
N ASP A 31 -7.75 16.96 -22.35
CA ASP A 31 -6.33 16.80 -22.07
C ASP A 31 -6.20 16.29 -20.61
N LEU A 32 -5.69 15.08 -20.45
CA LEU A 32 -5.47 14.42 -19.17
C LEU A 32 -3.97 14.36 -18.87
N SER A 33 -3.60 14.49 -17.60
CA SER A 33 -2.22 14.31 -17.16
C SER A 33 -2.09 13.38 -15.97
N ILE A 34 -0.97 12.66 -15.92
CA ILE A 34 -0.56 11.84 -14.78
C ILE A 34 0.47 12.64 -14.00
N GLU A 35 0.14 12.99 -12.78
CA GLU A 35 0.96 13.80 -11.88
C GLU A 35 1.56 12.90 -10.78
N ALA A 36 2.84 13.07 -10.49
CA ALA A 36 3.55 12.36 -9.43
C ALA A 36 3.67 13.23 -8.16
N TYR A 37 3.44 12.63 -7.00
CA TYR A 37 3.44 13.27 -5.68
C TYR A 37 4.36 12.55 -4.71
N TYR A 38 5.05 13.32 -3.88
CA TYR A 38 5.68 12.80 -2.67
C TYR A 38 4.93 13.27 -1.42
N PHE A 39 4.84 12.38 -0.44
CA PHE A 39 4.35 12.71 0.89
C PHE A 39 5.50 13.27 1.70
N VAL A 40 5.51 14.60 1.87
CA VAL A 40 6.55 15.32 2.60
C VAL A 40 5.97 15.93 3.87
N PRO A 41 6.78 16.14 4.93
CA PRO A 41 6.34 16.90 6.08
C PRO A 41 5.78 18.28 5.68
N GLU A 42 4.71 18.72 6.33
CA GLU A 42 4.00 19.97 5.99
C GLU A 42 4.90 21.23 5.97
N HIS A 43 5.96 21.24 6.79
CA HIS A 43 6.93 22.33 6.85
C HIS A 43 7.89 22.37 5.65
N VAL A 44 8.01 21.29 4.88
CA VAL A 44 8.85 21.21 3.68
C VAL A 44 8.08 21.83 2.52
N ARG A 45 8.53 23.02 2.08
CA ARG A 45 7.93 23.75 0.95
C ARG A 45 8.55 23.37 -0.39
N GLU A 46 9.87 23.18 -0.39
CA GLU A 46 10.63 22.77 -1.55
C GLU A 46 11.06 21.32 -1.38
N ILE A 47 10.84 20.51 -2.41
CA ILE A 47 11.20 19.09 -2.38
C ILE A 47 12.66 18.98 -2.83
N PRO A 48 13.61 18.64 -1.94
CA PRO A 48 14.99 18.44 -2.33
C PRO A 48 15.09 17.25 -3.29
N CYS A 49 15.85 17.42 -4.38
CA CYS A 49 16.22 16.37 -5.32
C CYS A 49 17.73 16.07 -5.17
N PRO A 50 18.14 14.83 -4.85
CA PRO A 50 17.32 13.63 -4.69
C PRO A 50 16.51 13.62 -3.38
N CYS A 51 15.32 13.04 -3.42
CA CYS A 51 14.40 13.04 -2.28
C CYS A 51 14.88 12.07 -1.19
N PRO A 52 15.15 12.54 0.04
CA PRO A 52 15.67 11.68 1.11
C PRO A 52 14.65 10.63 1.61
N TRP A 53 13.39 10.74 1.21
CA TRP A 53 12.29 9.87 1.65
C TRP A 53 11.93 8.75 0.64
N GLY A 54 12.68 8.60 -0.45
CA GLY A 54 12.58 7.49 -1.41
C GLY A 54 11.68 7.71 -2.62
N ASP A 55 11.67 6.74 -3.55
CA ASP A 55 11.05 6.80 -4.89
C ASP A 55 9.53 6.49 -4.92
N ALA A 56 8.88 6.40 -3.75
CA ALA A 56 7.49 6.00 -3.65
C ALA A 56 6.56 7.19 -3.95
N ALA A 57 6.50 7.57 -5.23
CA ALA A 57 5.56 8.56 -5.70
C ALA A 57 4.13 7.99 -5.68
N ALA A 58 3.19 8.70 -5.07
CA ALA A 58 1.78 8.51 -5.37
C ALA A 58 1.49 9.19 -6.71
N TYR A 59 0.59 8.60 -7.50
CA TYR A 59 0.20 9.16 -8.79
C TYR A 59 -1.24 9.67 -8.72
N ALA A 60 -1.55 10.73 -9.46
CA ALA A 60 -2.90 11.23 -9.63
C ALA A 60 -3.19 11.53 -11.09
N LEU A 61 -4.44 11.32 -11.50
CA LEU A 61 -4.97 11.79 -12.77
C LEU A 61 -5.54 13.19 -12.60
N ARG A 62 -5.17 14.10 -13.49
CA ARG A 62 -5.72 15.46 -13.54
C ARG A 62 -6.39 15.68 -14.89
N SER A 63 -7.60 16.21 -14.85
CA SER A 63 -8.33 16.64 -16.05
C SER A 63 -8.17 18.14 -16.27
N SER A 64 -8.05 18.55 -17.54
CA SER A 64 -8.07 19.96 -17.90
C SER A 64 -9.47 20.59 -17.82
N VAL A 65 -10.53 19.79 -17.79
CA VAL A 65 -11.93 20.28 -17.79
C VAL A 65 -12.31 20.86 -16.44
N ASP A 66 -12.11 20.09 -15.37
CA ASP A 66 -12.45 20.50 -14.01
C ASP A 66 -11.22 20.89 -13.17
N GLY A 67 -10.01 20.64 -13.68
CA GLY A 67 -8.75 20.87 -12.97
C GLY A 67 -8.53 19.92 -11.78
N ALA A 68 -9.46 18.99 -11.53
CA ALA A 68 -9.48 18.17 -10.32
C ALA A 68 -8.46 17.03 -10.40
N GLU A 69 -7.79 16.79 -9.28
CA GLU A 69 -6.75 15.78 -9.13
C GLU A 69 -7.34 14.55 -8.40
N ARG A 70 -7.28 13.40 -9.07
CA ARG A 70 -7.84 12.13 -8.60
C ARG A 70 -6.71 11.14 -8.39
N PHE A 71 -6.39 10.86 -7.14
CA PHE A 71 -5.30 9.94 -6.80
C PHE A 71 -5.58 8.53 -7.33
N LEU A 72 -4.52 7.86 -7.78
CA LEU A 72 -4.56 6.46 -8.17
C LEU A 72 -4.38 5.58 -6.94
N PRO A 73 -5.21 4.55 -6.75
CA PRO A 73 -4.97 3.54 -5.73
C PRO A 73 -3.65 2.81 -6.02
N ASP A 74 -3.04 2.23 -4.99
CA ASP A 74 -1.72 1.58 -5.06
C ASP A 74 -1.66 0.49 -6.14
N ALA A 75 -2.78 -0.23 -6.36
CA ALA A 75 -2.89 -1.22 -7.43
C ALA A 75 -2.75 -0.61 -8.84
N LEU A 76 -3.43 0.50 -9.13
CA LEU A 76 -3.33 1.19 -10.43
C LEU A 76 -1.99 1.92 -10.58
N SER A 77 -1.50 2.53 -9.51
CA SER A 77 -0.18 3.14 -9.45
C SER A 77 0.93 2.14 -9.80
N HIS A 78 0.86 0.93 -9.23
CA HIS A 78 1.79 -0.16 -9.52
C HIS A 78 1.68 -0.62 -10.98
N LEU A 79 0.46 -0.79 -11.47
CA LEU A 79 0.18 -1.21 -12.85
C LEU A 79 0.72 -0.21 -13.89
N TRP A 80 0.52 1.09 -13.65
CA TRP A 80 1.12 2.17 -14.44
C TRP A 80 2.66 2.13 -14.39
N LYS A 81 3.24 2.13 -13.19
CA LYS A 81 4.70 2.14 -12.98
C LYS A 81 5.40 0.94 -13.62
N THR A 82 4.73 -0.22 -13.68
CA THR A 82 5.25 -1.43 -14.31
C THR A 82 4.96 -1.53 -15.81
N GLY A 83 4.37 -0.49 -16.41
CA GLY A 83 4.06 -0.46 -17.85
C GLY A 83 2.99 -1.45 -18.29
N LYS A 84 2.19 -1.98 -17.35
CA LYS A 84 1.13 -2.96 -17.64
C LYS A 84 -0.18 -2.32 -18.12
N VAL A 85 -0.28 -0.99 -18.02
CA VAL A 85 -1.47 -0.21 -18.37
C VAL A 85 -1.02 1.06 -19.07
N ALA A 86 -1.62 1.34 -20.22
CA ALA A 86 -1.41 2.59 -20.94
C ALA A 86 -2.13 3.75 -20.23
N ALA A 87 -1.65 4.98 -20.44
CA ALA A 87 -2.16 6.15 -19.75
C ALA A 87 -3.66 6.37 -20.01
N GLU A 88 -4.08 6.10 -21.24
CA GLU A 88 -5.44 6.25 -21.76
C GLU A 88 -6.44 5.28 -21.09
N GLY A 89 -5.97 4.13 -20.60
CA GLY A 89 -6.81 3.14 -19.93
C GLY A 89 -7.06 3.44 -18.45
N LEU A 90 -6.23 4.30 -17.84
CA LEU A 90 -6.30 4.58 -16.40
C LEU A 90 -7.58 5.31 -15.97
N PRO A 91 -8.09 6.34 -16.67
CA PRO A 91 -9.32 7.03 -16.27
C PRO A 91 -10.51 6.08 -16.16
N GLY A 92 -10.72 5.23 -17.17
CA GLY A 92 -11.82 4.27 -17.19
C GLY A 92 -11.71 3.24 -16.06
N LEU A 93 -10.52 2.67 -15.85
CA LEU A 93 -10.28 1.74 -14.74
C LEU A 93 -10.49 2.39 -13.38
N LEU A 94 -10.00 3.62 -13.18
CA LEU A 94 -10.19 4.34 -11.92
C LEU A 94 -11.67 4.58 -11.66
N ARG A 95 -12.41 5.08 -12.66
CA ARG A 95 -13.85 5.34 -12.54
C ARG A 95 -14.64 4.08 -12.17
N GLU A 96 -14.32 2.96 -12.79
CA GLU A 96 -14.98 1.69 -12.48
C GLU A 96 -14.64 1.17 -11.07
N MET A 97 -13.46 1.47 -10.54
CA MET A 97 -13.04 1.05 -9.20
C MET A 97 -13.57 1.97 -8.09
N GLU A 98 -13.79 3.26 -8.37
CA GLU A 98 -14.19 4.29 -7.39
C GLU A 98 -15.28 3.86 -6.38
N PRO A 99 -16.37 3.18 -6.78
CA PRO A 99 -17.41 2.76 -5.84
C PRO A 99 -16.92 1.81 -4.74
N ASP A 100 -15.91 1.00 -5.04
CA ASP A 100 -15.37 -0.05 -4.15
C ASP A 100 -14.06 0.38 -3.47
N LEU A 101 -13.55 1.58 -3.73
CA LEU A 101 -12.30 2.06 -3.17
C LEU A 101 -12.45 2.48 -1.72
N ALA A 102 -11.59 1.95 -0.84
CA ALA A 102 -11.45 2.41 0.53
C ALA A 102 -10.26 3.37 0.65
N GLN A 103 -10.23 4.22 1.70
CA GLN A 103 -9.10 5.13 1.94
C GLN A 103 -7.75 4.40 2.09
N ALA A 104 -7.75 3.17 2.61
CA ALA A 104 -6.56 2.33 2.70
C ALA A 104 -6.00 1.92 1.32
N ASP A 105 -6.78 2.09 0.25
CA ASP A 105 -6.43 1.75 -1.14
C ASP A 105 -5.42 2.68 -1.78
N PHE A 106 -5.21 3.84 -1.18
CA PHE A 106 -4.22 4.83 -1.61
C PHE A 106 -2.89 4.72 -0.85
N GLN A 107 -2.80 3.81 0.14
CA GLN A 107 -1.54 3.59 0.86
C GLN A 107 -0.58 2.71 0.04
N PRO A 108 0.71 3.09 -0.10
CA PRO A 108 1.67 2.33 -0.87
C PRO A 108 2.08 1.05 -0.13
N VAL A 109 1.60 -0.11 -0.57
CA VAL A 109 1.92 -1.43 0.00
C VAL A 109 2.73 -2.27 -0.98
N LEU A 110 2.42 -2.22 -2.28
CA LEU A 110 3.02 -3.06 -3.31
C LEU A 110 4.48 -2.70 -3.66
N GLY A 111 4.95 -1.51 -3.27
CA GLY A 111 6.33 -1.05 -3.48
C GLY A 111 7.29 -1.24 -2.30
N VAL A 112 6.79 -1.68 -1.14
CA VAL A 112 7.62 -1.95 0.03
C VAL A 112 7.93 -3.45 0.07
N PRO A 113 9.20 -3.88 0.07
CA PRO A 113 9.52 -5.30 0.07
C PRO A 113 8.87 -5.97 1.30
N PRO A 114 7.98 -6.97 1.10
CA PRO A 114 7.25 -7.61 2.19
C PRO A 114 8.19 -8.26 3.20
N GLY A 115 9.42 -8.59 2.75
CA GLY A 115 10.49 -9.15 3.57
C GLY A 115 10.77 -8.33 4.82
N ARG A 116 10.74 -6.99 4.82
CA ARG A 116 11.14 -6.25 6.02
C ARG A 116 10.20 -6.47 7.22
N ARG A 117 8.90 -6.62 6.96
CA ARG A 117 7.90 -6.87 8.01
C ARG A 117 7.82 -8.34 8.38
N VAL A 118 7.84 -9.23 7.38
CA VAL A 118 7.84 -10.69 7.59
C VAL A 118 9.09 -11.13 8.34
N THR A 119 10.27 -10.63 7.95
CA THR A 119 11.54 -10.89 8.63
C THR A 119 11.54 -10.33 10.05
N ALA A 120 10.98 -9.14 10.29
CA ALA A 120 10.87 -8.61 11.66
C ALA A 120 10.02 -9.51 12.57
N VAL A 121 8.89 -10.03 12.06
CA VAL A 121 8.04 -10.98 12.80
C VAL A 121 8.76 -12.30 13.03
N LEU A 122 9.39 -12.88 12.01
CA LEU A 122 10.15 -14.13 12.13
C LEU A 122 11.32 -14.01 13.10
N VAL A 123 12.06 -12.90 13.08
CA VAL A 123 13.17 -12.64 14.00
C VAL A 123 12.66 -12.53 15.43
N LEU A 124 11.56 -11.81 15.67
CA LEU A 124 10.94 -11.75 17.00
C LEU A 124 10.51 -13.13 17.50
N LEU A 125 9.93 -13.95 16.62
CA LEU A 125 9.48 -15.30 16.93
C LEU A 125 10.68 -16.24 17.21
N LEU A 126 11.78 -16.11 16.45
CA LEU A 126 13.01 -16.86 16.68
C LEU A 126 13.67 -16.48 18.02
N ILE A 127 13.77 -15.18 18.32
CA ILE A 127 14.24 -14.68 19.62
C ILE A 127 13.35 -15.22 20.75
N SER A 128 12.04 -15.37 20.50
CA SER A 128 11.10 -15.99 21.43
C SER A 128 11.45 -17.42 21.76
N VAL A 129 11.66 -18.24 20.73
CA VAL A 129 11.99 -19.65 20.87
C VAL A 129 13.32 -19.81 21.62
N VAL A 130 14.33 -19.02 21.27
CA VAL A 130 15.65 -19.05 21.94
C VAL A 130 15.55 -18.63 23.42
N GLY A 131 14.78 -17.58 23.73
CA GLY A 131 14.58 -17.14 25.11
C GLY A 131 13.87 -18.18 25.99
N VAL A 132 12.89 -18.91 25.43
CA VAL A 132 12.22 -20.02 26.11
C VAL A 132 13.16 -21.21 26.32
N LEU A 133 14.00 -21.53 25.32
CA LEU A 133 14.99 -22.62 25.43
C LEU A 133 16.06 -22.33 26.49
N LEU A 134 16.52 -21.08 26.59
CA LEU A 134 17.52 -20.66 27.58
C LEU A 134 16.99 -20.61 29.02
N THR A 135 15.66 -20.58 29.20
CA THR A 135 15.01 -20.57 30.52
C THR A 135 14.55 -21.97 30.96
N TRP A 136 14.87 -23.00 30.17
CA TRP A 136 14.49 -24.39 30.46
C TRP A 136 15.19 -24.92 31.74
N PRO A 137 14.44 -25.53 32.69
CA PRO A 137 14.81 -25.55 34.11
C PRO A 137 15.83 -26.62 34.52
N LYS A 138 16.78 -27.00 33.66
CA LYS A 138 17.82 -27.97 34.04
C LYS A 138 19.06 -27.35 34.73
N GLY A 139 19.15 -26.03 34.86
CA GLY A 139 20.23 -25.36 35.58
C GLY A 139 19.70 -24.35 36.61
N GLY A 140 19.79 -24.69 37.90
CA GLY A 140 19.35 -23.84 39.01
C GLY A 140 20.20 -22.57 39.17
N GLY A 141 19.81 -21.50 38.49
CA GLY A 141 20.39 -20.16 38.63
C GLY A 141 19.32 -19.07 38.75
N SER A 142 19.51 -18.18 39.73
CA SER A 142 18.58 -17.21 40.32
C SER A 142 18.16 -16.01 39.44
N PHE A 143 17.80 -16.23 38.18
CA PHE A 143 17.43 -15.18 37.21
C PHE A 143 15.93 -15.19 36.81
N HIS A 144 15.05 -15.57 37.73
CA HIS A 144 13.61 -15.74 37.46
C HIS A 144 12.92 -14.46 36.97
N TRP A 145 13.33 -13.29 37.46
CA TRP A 145 12.78 -11.98 37.03
C TRP A 145 13.18 -11.63 35.59
N LEU A 146 14.38 -12.01 35.16
CA LEU A 146 14.89 -11.83 33.80
C LEU A 146 14.13 -12.74 32.82
N ALA A 147 13.86 -13.98 33.22
CA ALA A 147 13.01 -14.89 32.46
C ALA A 147 11.57 -14.34 32.28
N LEU A 148 11.02 -13.71 33.32
CA LEU A 148 9.68 -13.12 33.31
C LEU A 148 9.60 -11.89 32.40
N LEU A 149 10.62 -11.01 32.42
CA LEU A 149 10.73 -9.86 31.51
C LEU A 149 10.91 -10.30 30.06
N CYS A 150 11.74 -11.31 29.80
CA CYS A 150 11.86 -11.92 28.47
C CYS A 150 10.52 -12.50 28.02
N GLY A 151 9.85 -13.29 28.85
CA GLY A 151 8.52 -13.86 28.54
C GLY A 151 7.48 -12.79 28.21
N ALA A 152 7.43 -11.70 28.97
CA ALA A 152 6.52 -10.58 28.72
C ALA A 152 6.85 -9.83 27.42
N ALA A 153 8.13 -9.57 27.14
CA ALA A 153 8.56 -8.94 25.89
C ALA A 153 8.23 -9.80 24.66
N LEU A 154 8.33 -11.12 24.80
CA LEU A 154 8.00 -12.10 23.76
C LEU A 154 6.50 -12.21 23.53
N ALA A 155 5.70 -12.28 24.60
CA ALA A 155 4.24 -12.23 24.51
C ALA A 155 3.76 -10.92 23.86
N GLY A 156 4.36 -9.78 24.24
CA GLY A 156 4.07 -8.47 23.63
C GLY A 156 4.47 -8.40 22.15
N GLY A 157 5.65 -8.90 21.79
CA GLY A 157 6.14 -8.92 20.42
C GLY A 157 5.32 -9.85 19.50
N THR A 158 4.97 -11.04 19.98
CA THR A 158 4.12 -12.00 19.25
C THR A 158 2.69 -11.50 19.11
N LEU A 159 2.10 -10.94 20.17
CA LEU A 159 0.78 -10.31 20.10
C LEU A 159 0.78 -9.11 19.15
N GLY A 160 1.80 -8.25 19.22
CA GLY A 160 1.96 -7.12 18.30
C GLY A 160 2.10 -7.56 16.84
N ALA A 161 2.84 -8.65 16.57
CA ALA A 161 2.93 -9.26 15.26
C ALA A 161 1.57 -9.82 14.80
N LEU A 162 0.87 -10.56 15.66
CA LEU A 162 -0.45 -11.14 15.37
C LEU A 162 -1.53 -10.08 15.14
N LEU A 163 -1.42 -8.89 15.74
CA LEU A 163 -2.37 -7.80 15.51
C LEU A 163 -2.07 -7.01 14.22
N THR A 164 -0.81 -6.97 13.78
CA THR A 164 -0.39 -6.17 12.61
C THR A 164 -0.29 -6.98 11.32
N PHE A 165 -0.04 -8.29 11.40
CA PHE A 165 0.15 -9.17 10.25
C PHE A 165 -1.17 -9.49 9.50
N PRO A 166 -2.28 -9.89 10.17
CA PRO A 166 -3.55 -10.14 9.48
C PRO A 166 -4.11 -8.95 8.69
N PRO A 167 -4.16 -7.71 9.24
CA PRO A 167 -4.64 -6.57 8.45
C PRO A 167 -3.70 -6.23 7.29
N TYR A 168 -2.39 -6.45 7.46
CA TYR A 168 -1.42 -6.30 6.37
C TYR A 168 -1.67 -7.33 5.25
N CYS A 169 -1.83 -8.61 5.58
CA CYS A 169 -2.15 -9.66 4.60
C CYS A 169 -3.50 -9.43 3.92
N ALA A 170 -4.51 -8.96 4.65
CA ALA A 170 -5.82 -8.63 4.10
C ALA A 170 -5.73 -7.46 3.09
N LEU A 171 -5.00 -6.40 3.44
CA LEU A 171 -4.73 -5.28 2.53
C LEU A 171 -3.97 -5.74 1.30
N TRP A 172 -2.92 -6.54 1.49
CA TRP A 172 -2.10 -7.07 0.39
C TRP A 172 -2.93 -7.94 -0.56
N GLY A 173 -3.73 -8.86 -0.01
CA GLY A 173 -4.66 -9.69 -0.79
C GLY A 173 -5.70 -8.85 -1.55
N ARG A 174 -6.22 -7.78 -0.94
CA ARG A 174 -7.12 -6.83 -1.63
C ARG A 174 -6.43 -6.17 -2.82
N ARG A 175 -5.17 -5.73 -2.69
CA ARG A 175 -4.39 -5.11 -3.79
C ARG A 175 -4.17 -6.08 -4.94
N TYR A 176 -3.82 -7.33 -4.66
CA TYR A 176 -3.68 -8.34 -5.71
C TYR A 176 -4.99 -8.62 -6.43
N ARG A 177 -6.12 -8.66 -5.72
CA ARG A 177 -7.44 -8.79 -6.35
C ARG A 177 -7.75 -7.60 -7.26
N GLN A 178 -7.43 -6.38 -6.84
CA GLN A 178 -7.59 -5.16 -7.66
C GLN A 178 -6.69 -5.19 -8.91
N ILE A 179 -5.42 -5.62 -8.78
CA ILE A 179 -4.52 -5.82 -9.92
C ILE A 179 -5.07 -6.86 -10.89
N ALA A 180 -5.48 -8.03 -10.37
CA ALA A 180 -6.00 -9.12 -11.18
C ALA A 180 -7.26 -8.70 -11.92
N TRP A 181 -8.15 -7.96 -11.25
CA TRP A 181 -9.36 -7.39 -11.84
C TRP A 181 -9.02 -6.41 -12.97
N ALA A 182 -8.13 -5.44 -12.72
CA ALA A 182 -7.75 -4.43 -13.71
C ALA A 182 -7.03 -5.04 -14.92
N SER A 183 -6.12 -5.99 -14.67
CA SER A 183 -5.45 -6.75 -15.73
C SER A 183 -6.42 -7.59 -16.54
N GLY A 184 -7.44 -8.19 -15.90
CA GLY A 184 -8.50 -8.94 -16.57
C GLY A 184 -9.32 -8.05 -17.51
N ARG A 185 -9.68 -6.83 -17.06
CA ARG A 185 -10.38 -5.83 -17.88
C ARG A 185 -9.59 -5.43 -19.12
N LEU A 186 -8.29 -5.18 -18.95
CA LEU A 186 -7.41 -4.81 -20.06
C LEU A 186 -7.18 -5.94 -21.06
N SER A 187 -7.21 -7.19 -20.61
CA SER A 187 -7.06 -8.36 -21.47
C SER A 187 -8.36 -8.77 -22.19
N GLY A 188 -9.46 -8.03 -22.01
CA GLY A 188 -10.77 -8.38 -22.57
C GLY A 188 -11.42 -9.63 -21.94
N ARG A 189 -10.96 -10.10 -20.77
CA ARG A 189 -11.53 -11.29 -20.13
C ARG A 189 -12.87 -10.94 -19.45
N PRO A 190 -13.97 -11.67 -19.72
CA PRO A 190 -15.24 -11.47 -19.02
C PRO A 190 -15.12 -11.81 -17.53
N ARG A 191 -15.98 -11.20 -16.70
CA ARG A 191 -16.01 -11.38 -15.24
C ARG A 191 -15.93 -12.87 -14.86
N LEU A 192 -14.92 -13.26 -14.08
CA LEU A 192 -15.09 -14.37 -13.15
C LEU A 192 -16.07 -13.87 -12.08
N ARG A 193 -17.38 -14.10 -12.28
CA ARG A 193 -18.34 -13.94 -11.19
C ARG A 193 -17.82 -14.80 -10.03
N PRO A 194 -17.77 -14.28 -8.79
CA PRO A 194 -17.72 -15.18 -7.65
C PRO A 194 -18.94 -16.09 -7.78
N THR A 195 -18.72 -17.39 -7.84
CA THR A 195 -19.78 -18.38 -7.73
C THR A 195 -20.54 -18.03 -6.44
N PRO A 196 -21.85 -17.76 -6.50
CA PRO A 196 -22.62 -17.68 -5.27
C PRO A 196 -22.43 -19.00 -4.55
N GLU A 197 -22.15 -18.94 -3.25
CA GLU A 197 -22.08 -20.11 -2.39
C GLU A 197 -23.30 -20.99 -2.70
N ALA A 198 -23.02 -22.26 -3.01
CA ALA A 198 -24.07 -23.23 -3.20
C ALA A 198 -24.90 -23.28 -1.91
N PRO A 199 -26.24 -23.15 -1.98
CA PRO A 199 -27.05 -23.45 -0.82
C PRO A 199 -27.03 -24.97 -0.63
N MET A 200 -26.39 -25.42 0.45
CA MET A 200 -26.83 -26.55 1.29
C MET A 200 -26.22 -26.43 2.68
#